data_AF-X0USN1-F1
#
_entry.id   AF-X0USN1-F1
#
_cell.length_a   1.000
_cell.length_b   1.000
_cell.length_c   1.000
_cell.angle_alpha   90.00
_cell.angle_beta   90.00
_cell.angle_gamma   90.00
#
_symmetry.space_group_name_H-M   'P 1'
#
loop_
_entity.id
_entity.type
_entity.pdbx_description
1 polymer ?
#
loop_
_entity_poly.entity_id
_entity_poly.type
_entity_poly.pdbx_seq_one_letter_code
_entity_poly.pdbx_strand_id
1 'polypeptide(L)'
;APGRILLLLVGLVAAGVGADCARILKMGVPEYWHGDRVRQHRQHLSREQMRKICDAMFRYAVENEGRFPHQLDMLREAGYLAAEDLRNPRCPSTAVGYVYVRPRTGLAALTDWPQTPLLYEAFVKWPRTGVLVMYCDGHSSSIASEAELRTVVARLRKD
;
A
#
# COMPACT_ATOMS: atom_id res chain seq x y z
N ALA A 1 8.07 -15.91 51.36
CA ALA A 1 8.69 -17.23 51.14
C ALA A 1 7.84 -18.00 50.12
N PRO A 2 8.44 -18.59 49.08
CA PRO A 2 7.75 -19.07 47.88
C PRO A 2 7.23 -20.51 48.03
N GLY A 3 6.01 -20.75 47.52
CA GLY A 3 5.38 -22.06 47.40
C GLY A 3 5.53 -22.64 45.99
N ARG A 4 6.16 -23.81 45.95
CA ARG A 4 6.46 -24.74 44.85
C ARG A 4 5.30 -25.01 43.86
N ILE A 5 5.56 -24.96 42.54
CA ILE A 5 5.85 -26.08 41.61
C ILE A 5 4.69 -27.07 41.45
N LEU A 6 4.11 -27.13 40.24
CA LEU A 6 3.52 -28.34 39.68
C LEU A 6 4.05 -28.56 38.25
N LEU A 7 4.57 -29.78 38.06
CA LEU A 7 5.11 -30.37 36.84
C LEU A 7 4.06 -30.48 35.72
N LEU A 8 4.51 -30.50 34.46
CA LEU A 8 4.32 -31.69 33.61
C LEU A 8 5.26 -31.72 32.39
N LEU A 9 6.02 -32.81 32.35
CA LEU A 9 6.86 -33.35 31.29
C LEU A 9 6.01 -33.91 30.14
N VAL A 10 6.39 -33.58 28.90
CA VAL A 10 6.31 -34.43 27.70
C VAL A 10 7.41 -33.88 26.77
N GLY A 11 8.34 -34.60 26.16
CA GLY A 11 8.73 -35.99 26.07
C GLY A 11 9.94 -35.99 25.11
N LEU A 12 10.96 -36.79 25.41
CA LEU A 12 12.22 -36.87 24.68
C LEU A 12 12.15 -37.97 23.58
N VAL A 13 13.10 -37.93 22.63
CA VAL A 13 13.56 -38.95 21.65
C VAL A 13 12.90 -38.81 20.27
N ALA A 14 13.60 -38.65 19.13
CA ALA A 14 14.84 -39.25 18.60
C ALA A 14 15.65 -38.19 17.79
N ALA A 15 16.97 -38.00 17.98
CA ALA A 15 18.13 -38.84 17.63
C ALA A 15 18.43 -38.92 16.11
N GLY A 16 19.37 -38.05 15.68
CA GLY A 16 20.44 -38.41 14.74
C GLY A 16 20.24 -38.17 13.24
N VAL A 17 20.49 -36.94 12.75
CA VAL A 17 21.31 -36.60 11.57
C VAL A 17 21.64 -35.09 11.65
N GLY A 18 22.91 -34.69 11.55
CA GLY A 18 23.30 -33.31 11.16
C GLY A 18 23.71 -32.34 12.28
N ALA A 19 24.78 -32.65 13.01
CA ALA A 19 25.38 -31.73 14.00
C ALA A 19 26.18 -30.55 13.40
N ASP A 20 25.98 -30.19 12.11
CA ASP A 20 26.77 -29.15 11.43
C ASP A 20 25.97 -28.06 10.68
N CYS A 21 24.66 -27.94 10.92
CA CYS A 21 23.89 -26.77 10.46
C CYS A 21 23.44 -25.85 11.61
N ALA A 22 23.54 -26.29 12.87
CA ALA A 22 23.04 -25.54 14.02
C ALA A 22 23.99 -24.43 14.52
N ARG A 23 25.21 -24.31 13.97
CA ARG A 23 26.19 -23.29 14.38
C ARG A 23 26.19 -22.01 13.55
N ILE A 24 25.49 -21.99 12.41
CA ILE A 24 25.30 -20.78 11.58
C ILE A 24 24.09 -19.94 12.03
N LEU A 25 23.27 -20.44 12.97
CA LEU A 25 22.07 -19.75 13.47
C LEU A 25 22.27 -18.94 14.77
N LYS A 26 23.52 -18.63 15.14
CA LYS A 26 23.86 -17.74 16.27
C LYS A 26 24.60 -16.46 15.86
N MET A 27 24.67 -16.15 14.58
CA MET A 27 24.86 -14.76 14.17
C MET A 27 23.48 -14.11 14.31
N GLY A 28 23.24 -13.47 15.44
CA GLY A 28 22.03 -12.67 15.65
C GLY A 28 21.89 -11.73 14.46
N VAL A 29 20.91 -11.99 13.61
CA VAL A 29 20.56 -11.07 12.53
C VAL A 29 20.24 -9.76 13.24
N PRO A 30 21.01 -8.69 13.04
CA PRO A 30 20.80 -7.47 13.78
C PRO A 30 19.36 -7.04 13.52
N GLU A 31 18.58 -6.85 14.58
CA GLU A 31 17.15 -6.52 14.58
C GLU A 31 16.82 -5.32 13.65
N TYR A 32 17.84 -4.52 13.34
CA TYR A 32 17.83 -3.41 12.38
C TYR A 32 17.56 -3.81 10.91
N TRP A 33 17.95 -5.01 10.46
CA TRP A 33 17.79 -5.44 9.06
C TRP A 33 16.36 -5.87 8.67
N HIS A 34 15.42 -5.84 9.62
CA HIS A 34 14.01 -6.10 9.36
C HIS A 34 13.22 -4.83 9.03
N GLY A 35 13.65 -3.66 9.53
CA GLY A 35 12.91 -2.41 9.36
C GLY A 35 12.80 -1.98 7.89
N ASP A 36 13.93 -1.85 7.18
CA ASP A 36 13.94 -1.37 5.80
C ASP A 36 13.31 -2.34 4.81
N ARG A 37 13.58 -3.64 4.95
CA ARG A 37 12.99 -4.66 4.07
C ARG A 37 11.47 -4.74 4.23
N VAL A 38 10.96 -4.69 5.46
CA VAL A 38 9.51 -4.65 5.70
C VAL A 38 8.90 -3.36 5.15
N ARG A 39 9.58 -2.21 5.29
CA ARG A 39 9.15 -0.94 4.69
C ARG A 39 9.07 -1.01 3.17
N GLN A 40 10.15 -1.44 2.52
CA GLN A 40 10.22 -1.57 1.06
C GLN A 40 9.19 -2.56 0.54
N HIS A 41 9.01 -3.70 1.23
CA HIS A 41 8.00 -4.68 0.88
C HIS A 41 6.59 -4.10 0.98
N ARG A 42 6.23 -3.41 2.07
CA ARG A 42 4.92 -2.74 2.19
C ARG A 42 4.73 -1.62 1.16
N GLN A 43 5.79 -0.90 0.80
CA GLN A 43 5.74 0.10 -0.26
C GLN A 43 5.50 -0.52 -1.63
N HIS A 44 6.14 -1.66 -1.93
CA HIS A 44 5.88 -2.43 -3.13
C HIS A 44 4.44 -2.93 -3.17
N LEU A 45 3.93 -3.53 -2.08
CA LEU A 45 2.53 -3.96 -1.98
C LEU A 45 1.56 -2.80 -2.17
N SER A 46 1.83 -1.65 -1.57
CA SER A 46 0.99 -0.44 -1.74
C SER A 46 0.97 0.00 -3.20
N ARG A 47 2.11 -0.03 -3.91
CA ARG A 47 2.19 0.31 -5.33
C ARG A 47 1.35 -0.62 -6.20
N GLU A 48 1.44 -1.93 -5.98
CA GLU A 48 0.63 -2.91 -6.72
C GLU A 48 -0.87 -2.72 -6.44
N GLN A 49 -1.23 -2.43 -5.19
CA GLN A 49 -2.61 -2.13 -4.81
C GLN A 49 -3.13 -0.85 -5.50
N MET A 50 -2.32 0.21 -5.52
CA MET A 50 -2.67 1.45 -6.23
C MET A 50 -2.85 1.22 -7.73
N ARG A 51 -2.01 0.37 -8.35
CA ARG A 51 -2.16 -0.01 -9.77
C ARG A 51 -3.48 -0.73 -10.00
N LYS A 52 -3.81 -1.72 -9.17
CA LYS A 52 -5.09 -2.44 -9.24
C LYS A 52 -6.30 -1.49 -9.13
N ILE A 53 -6.26 -0.53 -8.21
CA ILE A 53 -7.31 0.48 -8.06
C ILE A 53 -7.39 1.36 -9.32
N CYS A 54 -6.25 1.77 -9.87
CA CYS A 54 -6.17 2.56 -11.10
C CYS A 54 -6.79 1.84 -12.29
N ASP A 55 -6.43 0.57 -12.49
CA ASP A 55 -6.97 -0.27 -13.56
C ASP A 55 -8.50 -0.43 -13.42
N ALA A 56 -9.00 -0.61 -12.19
CA ALA A 56 -10.43 -0.66 -11.91
C ALA A 56 -11.13 0.67 -12.24
N MET A 57 -10.51 1.82 -11.95
CA MET A 57 -11.04 3.14 -12.34
C MET A 57 -11.14 3.32 -13.85
N PHE A 58 -10.15 2.86 -14.61
CA PHE A 58 -10.19 2.94 -16.07
C PHE A 58 -11.25 2.02 -16.66
N ARG A 59 -11.39 0.79 -16.15
CA ARG A 59 -12.46 -0.12 -16.56
C ARG A 59 -13.84 0.47 -16.28
N TYR A 60 -14.04 1.00 -15.08
CA TYR A 60 -15.25 1.72 -14.71
C TYR A 60 -15.53 2.85 -15.70
N ALA A 61 -14.52 3.69 -16.00
CA ALA A 61 -14.69 4.82 -16.91
C ALA A 61 -15.08 4.38 -18.32
N VAL A 62 -14.47 3.32 -18.86
CA VAL A 62 -14.83 2.77 -20.18
C VAL A 62 -16.30 2.33 -20.22
N GLU A 63 -16.76 1.65 -19.17
CA GLU A 63 -18.14 1.16 -19.08
C GLU A 63 -19.16 2.28 -18.73
N ASN A 64 -18.68 3.45 -18.28
CA ASN A 64 -19.50 4.60 -17.89
C ASN A 64 -19.26 5.84 -18.78
N GLU A 65 -19.07 5.64 -20.09
CA GLU A 65 -18.97 6.72 -21.09
C GLU A 65 -17.81 7.70 -20.81
N GLY A 66 -16.67 7.18 -20.34
CA GLY A 66 -15.49 7.95 -19.99
C GLY A 66 -15.59 8.67 -18.65
N ARG A 67 -16.63 8.45 -17.84
CA ARG A 67 -16.78 9.08 -16.52
C ARG A 67 -16.10 8.26 -15.43
N PHE A 68 -15.12 8.87 -14.78
CA PHE A 68 -14.52 8.29 -13.56
C PHE A 68 -15.55 8.19 -12.41
N PRO A 69 -15.37 7.24 -11.47
CA PRO A 69 -16.26 7.08 -10.32
C PRO A 69 -16.30 8.35 -9.46
N HIS A 70 -17.41 8.60 -8.77
CA HIS A 70 -17.50 9.74 -7.85
C HIS A 70 -16.65 9.52 -6.58
N GLN A 71 -16.52 8.27 -6.15
CA GLN A 71 -15.76 7.82 -4.98
C GLN A 71 -15.26 6.40 -5.19
N LEU A 72 -14.20 5.99 -4.48
CA LEU A 72 -13.62 4.65 -4.64
C LEU A 72 -14.59 3.52 -4.29
N ASP A 73 -15.53 3.74 -3.38
CA ASP A 73 -16.52 2.73 -3.00
C ASP A 73 -17.42 2.31 -4.17
N MET A 74 -17.61 3.16 -5.18
CA MET A 74 -18.37 2.79 -6.38
C MET A 74 -17.69 1.65 -7.16
N LEU A 75 -16.36 1.54 -7.09
CA LEU A 75 -15.63 0.43 -7.73
C LEU A 75 -15.93 -0.90 -7.02
N ARG A 76 -16.15 -0.86 -5.70
CA ARG A 76 -16.56 -2.02 -4.91
C ARG A 76 -18.02 -2.37 -5.19
N GLU A 77 -18.90 -1.38 -5.20
CA GLU A 77 -20.33 -1.55 -5.47
C GLU A 77 -20.58 -2.10 -6.88
N ALA A 78 -19.78 -1.67 -7.87
CA ALA A 78 -19.83 -2.17 -9.23
C ALA A 78 -19.06 -3.49 -9.44
N GLY A 79 -18.45 -4.05 -8.40
CA GLY A 79 -17.78 -5.36 -8.44
C GLY A 79 -16.39 -5.39 -9.09
N TYR A 80 -15.76 -4.24 -9.34
CA TYR A 80 -14.37 -4.20 -9.84
C TYR A 80 -13.33 -4.46 -8.75
N LEU A 81 -13.66 -4.18 -7.47
CA LEU A 81 -12.76 -4.32 -6.33
C LEU A 81 -13.46 -4.99 -5.14
N ALA A 82 -12.68 -5.68 -4.30
CA ALA A 82 -13.11 -6.11 -2.97
C ALA A 82 -12.90 -4.99 -1.93
N ALA A 83 -13.47 -5.11 -0.73
CA ALA A 83 -13.25 -4.13 0.34
C ALA A 83 -11.79 -4.09 0.81
N GLU A 84 -11.12 -5.23 0.78
CA GLU A 84 -9.71 -5.41 1.15
C GLU A 84 -8.79 -4.66 0.19
N ASP A 85 -9.22 -4.47 -1.05
CA ASP A 85 -8.43 -3.78 -2.07
C ASP A 85 -8.28 -2.28 -1.80
N LEU A 86 -9.15 -1.70 -0.97
CA LEU A 86 -9.08 -0.29 -0.59
C LEU A 86 -8.23 -0.05 0.67
N ARG A 87 -7.66 -1.11 1.25
CA ARG A 87 -6.77 -1.03 2.42
C ARG A 87 -5.33 -0.77 1.99
N ASN A 88 -4.65 0.11 2.72
CA ASN A 88 -3.24 0.40 2.46
C ASN A 88 -2.34 -0.46 3.38
N PRO A 89 -1.48 -1.32 2.82
CA PRO A 89 -0.61 -2.21 3.61
C PRO A 89 0.45 -1.45 4.43
N ARG A 90 0.73 -0.18 4.14
CA ARG A 90 1.61 0.67 4.95
C ARG A 90 0.91 1.25 6.17
N CYS A 91 -0.41 1.39 6.14
CA CYS A 91 -1.24 1.94 7.21
C CYS A 91 -2.45 1.03 7.48
N PRO A 92 -2.25 -0.23 7.91
CA PRO A 92 -3.34 -1.20 8.03
C PRO A 92 -4.39 -0.82 9.09
N SER A 93 -4.06 0.09 10.00
CA SER A 93 -4.95 0.58 11.05
C SER A 93 -5.84 1.75 10.61
N THR A 94 -5.60 2.36 9.45
CA THR A 94 -6.43 3.47 8.97
C THR A 94 -7.62 2.95 8.17
N ALA A 95 -8.81 3.47 8.45
CA ALA A 95 -10.03 3.10 7.73
C ALA A 95 -9.94 3.47 6.23
N VAL A 96 -9.30 4.62 5.94
CA VAL A 96 -9.04 5.09 4.59
C VAL A 96 -7.58 4.79 4.25
N GLY A 97 -7.34 3.94 3.25
CA GLY A 97 -6.00 3.58 2.80
C GLY A 97 -5.42 4.54 1.76
N TYR A 98 -6.29 5.09 0.92
CA TYR A 98 -5.94 5.90 -0.24
C TYR A 98 -6.88 7.09 -0.37
N VAL A 99 -6.36 8.20 -0.87
CA VAL A 99 -7.14 9.39 -1.20
C VAL A 99 -7.25 9.49 -2.70
N TYR A 100 -8.50 9.51 -3.18
CA TYR A 100 -8.83 9.66 -4.58
C TYR A 100 -8.87 11.13 -4.98
N VAL A 101 -8.20 11.46 -6.07
CA VAL A 101 -8.24 12.79 -6.68
C VAL A 101 -8.96 12.66 -8.00
N ARG A 102 -10.26 12.97 -7.96
CA ARG A 102 -11.12 12.86 -9.13
C ARG A 102 -10.76 13.91 -10.18
N PRO A 103 -10.48 13.51 -11.44
CA PRO A 103 -10.43 14.45 -12.55
C PRO A 103 -11.79 15.13 -12.75
N ARG A 104 -11.78 16.43 -12.99
CA ARG A 104 -13.01 17.19 -13.28
C ARG A 104 -13.62 16.81 -14.62
N THR A 105 -12.75 16.49 -15.58
CA THR A 105 -13.11 16.09 -16.92
C THR A 105 -13.18 14.56 -17.03
N GLY A 106 -13.94 14.08 -18.02
CA GLY A 106 -13.93 12.67 -18.38
C GLY A 106 -12.62 12.26 -19.06
N LEU A 107 -12.45 10.95 -19.21
CA LEU A 107 -11.25 10.32 -19.79
C LEU A 107 -10.81 10.97 -21.11
N ALA A 108 -11.75 11.23 -22.02
CA ALA A 108 -11.48 11.77 -23.35
C ALA A 108 -11.02 13.24 -23.36
N ALA A 109 -11.22 13.98 -22.27
CA ALA A 109 -10.92 15.41 -22.17
C ALA A 109 -9.68 15.70 -21.30
N LEU A 110 -8.95 14.66 -20.86
CA LEU A 110 -7.68 14.81 -20.16
C LEU A 110 -6.55 15.10 -21.15
N THR A 111 -5.99 16.31 -21.08
CA THR A 111 -4.90 16.76 -21.98
C THR A 111 -3.51 16.48 -21.41
N ASP A 112 -3.32 16.59 -20.10
CA ASP A 112 -2.05 16.30 -19.40
C ASP A 112 -2.08 14.95 -18.68
N TRP A 113 -2.43 13.91 -19.44
CA TRP A 113 -2.66 12.56 -18.92
C TRP A 113 -1.49 12.04 -18.08
N PRO A 114 -0.21 12.12 -18.50
CA PRO A 114 0.89 11.59 -17.71
C PRO A 114 1.10 12.32 -16.38
N GLN A 115 0.74 13.60 -16.28
CA GLN A 115 0.98 14.40 -15.06
C GLN A 115 -0.26 14.54 -14.16
N THR A 116 -1.39 13.94 -14.54
CA THR A 116 -2.65 13.99 -13.79
C THR A 116 -2.64 12.93 -12.68
N PRO A 117 -2.51 13.28 -11.38
CA PRO A 117 -2.59 12.30 -10.31
C PRO A 117 -4.03 11.80 -10.09
N LEU A 118 -4.23 10.49 -9.93
CA LEU A 118 -5.53 9.91 -9.63
C LEU A 118 -5.68 9.49 -8.17
N LEU A 119 -4.60 9.04 -7.55
CA LEU A 119 -4.65 8.40 -6.24
C LEU A 119 -3.35 8.69 -5.49
N TYR A 120 -3.43 8.91 -4.18
CA TYR A 120 -2.25 8.92 -3.32
C TYR A 120 -2.53 8.19 -2.01
N GLU A 121 -1.47 7.74 -1.33
CA GLU A 121 -1.63 7.07 -0.03
C GLU A 121 -2.18 8.02 1.03
N ALA A 122 -3.17 7.58 1.80
CA ALA A 122 -3.59 8.32 2.99
C ALA A 122 -2.52 8.20 4.09
N PHE A 123 -2.30 9.27 4.85
CA PHE A 123 -1.34 9.29 5.96
C PHE A 123 -1.81 10.20 7.09
N VAL A 124 -1.51 9.82 8.33
CA VAL A 124 -1.74 10.66 9.53
C VAL A 124 -0.53 11.54 9.82
N LYS A 125 0.68 11.01 9.58
CA LYS A 125 1.95 11.72 9.70
C LYS A 125 2.74 11.46 8.42
N TRP A 126 3.51 12.46 7.98
CA TRP A 126 4.32 12.34 6.79
C TRP A 126 5.29 11.15 6.90
N PRO A 127 5.20 10.13 6.03
CA PRO A 127 6.07 8.98 6.10
C PRO A 127 7.50 9.34 5.69
N ARG A 128 8.51 8.79 6.40
CA ARG A 128 9.93 9.03 6.08
C ARG A 128 10.33 8.65 4.64
N THR A 129 9.67 7.65 4.08
CA THR A 129 9.92 7.17 2.71
C THR A 129 9.14 7.95 1.65
N GLY A 130 8.40 8.99 2.04
CA GLY A 130 7.50 9.70 1.15
C GLY A 130 6.17 8.99 0.90
N VAL A 131 5.29 9.69 0.20
CA VAL A 131 3.92 9.28 -0.15
C VAL A 131 3.92 8.83 -1.61
N LEU A 132 3.38 7.65 -1.89
CA LEU A 132 3.17 7.23 -3.26
C LEU A 132 1.97 7.97 -3.86
N VAL A 133 2.16 8.43 -5.09
CA VAL A 133 1.12 9.03 -5.95
C VAL A 133 1.08 8.22 -7.24
N MET A 134 -0.12 7.86 -7.68
CA MET A 134 -0.39 7.18 -8.96
C MET A 134 -1.01 8.17 -9.93
N TYR A 135 -0.53 8.17 -11.17
CA TYR A 135 -0.95 9.07 -12.24
C TYR A 135 -1.81 8.32 -13.27
N CYS A 136 -2.53 9.07 -14.13
CA CYS A 136 -3.44 8.47 -15.11
C CYS A 136 -2.73 7.54 -16.10
N ASP A 137 -1.46 7.76 -16.43
CA ASP A 137 -0.71 6.85 -17.34
C ASP A 137 -0.27 5.54 -16.66
N GLY A 138 -0.63 5.32 -15.40
CA GLY A 138 -0.31 4.13 -14.64
C GLY A 138 1.09 4.15 -14.00
N HIS A 139 1.86 5.23 -14.14
CA HIS A 139 3.11 5.38 -13.41
C HIS A 139 2.85 5.85 -11.97
N SER A 140 3.79 5.51 -11.08
CA SER A 140 3.77 5.97 -9.69
C SER A 140 5.02 6.75 -9.34
N SER A 141 4.89 7.84 -8.59
CA SER A 141 6.02 8.59 -8.03
C SER A 141 5.98 8.59 -6.51
N SER A 142 7.15 8.68 -5.87
CA SER A 142 7.27 8.86 -4.42
C SER A 142 7.57 10.31 -4.12
N ILE A 143 6.60 11.00 -3.52
CA ILE A 143 6.69 12.41 -3.17
C ILE A 143 7.36 12.55 -1.81
N ALA A 144 8.39 13.39 -1.73
CA ALA A 144 9.27 13.44 -0.55
C ALA A 144 8.76 14.38 0.55
N SER A 145 7.92 15.36 0.20
CA SER A 145 7.39 16.36 1.14
C SER A 145 5.91 16.70 0.93
N GLU A 146 5.26 17.17 2.00
CA GLU A 146 3.85 17.59 1.94
C GLU A 146 3.62 18.78 1.03
N ALA A 147 4.57 19.71 0.98
CA ALA A 147 4.51 20.88 0.10
C ALA A 147 4.52 20.48 -1.40
N GLU A 148 5.34 19.49 -1.74
CA GLU A 148 5.39 18.92 -3.09
C GLU A 148 4.07 18.22 -3.44
N LEU A 149 3.51 17.41 -2.53
CA LEU A 149 2.21 16.76 -2.76
C LEU A 149 1.10 17.78 -2.97
N ARG A 150 1.06 18.85 -2.16
CA ARG A 150 0.11 19.94 -2.33
C ARG A 150 0.24 20.59 -3.70
N THR A 151 1.45 20.75 -4.20
CA THR A 151 1.71 21.31 -5.53
C THR A 151 1.19 20.38 -6.62
N VAL A 152 1.48 19.08 -6.53
CA VAL A 152 1.00 18.04 -7.46
C VAL A 152 -0.52 18.00 -7.51
N VAL A 153 -1.19 17.97 -6.36
CA VAL A 153 -2.66 17.92 -6.28
C VAL A 153 -3.32 19.24 -6.70
N ALA A 154 -2.69 20.39 -6.43
CA ALA A 154 -3.24 21.68 -6.81
C ALA A 154 -3.32 21.90 -8.33
N ARG A 155 -2.46 21.23 -9.11
CA ARG A 155 -2.50 21.31 -10.59
C ARG A 155 -3.86 20.90 -11.14
N LEU A 156 -4.48 19.86 -10.58
CA LEU A 156 -5.78 19.36 -11.00
C LEU A 156 -6.97 20.27 -10.73
N ARG A 157 -6.81 21.28 -9.86
CA ARG A 157 -7.89 22.23 -9.60
C ARG A 157 -7.99 23.34 -10.65
N LYS A 158 -6.98 23.47 -11.52
CA LYS A 158 -6.91 24.54 -12.52
C LYS A 158 -7.55 24.17 -13.85
N ASP A 159 -7.65 22.87 -14.14
CA ASP A 159 -8.39 22.32 -15.28
C ASP A 159 -9.88 22.13 -14.95
#